data_AF-A0A015L955-F1
#
_entry.id   AF-A0A015L955-F1
#
_cell.length_a   1.000
_cell.length_b   1.000
_cell.length_c   1.000
_cell.angle_alpha   90.00
_cell.angle_beta   90.00
_cell.angle_gamma   90.00
#
_symmetry.space_group_name_H-M   'P 1'
#
loop_
_entity.id
_entity.type
_entity.pdbx_description
1 polymer ?
#
loop_
_entity_poly.entity_id
_entity_poly.type
_entity_poly.pdbx_seq_one_letter_code
_entity_poly.pdbx_strand_id
1 'polypeptide(L)'
;MMQKKKPLVISELSQYYFYNCDKFVRLISDKDNGNEIQNNNNGGTKKNHKTINEAMKNRGIDFELKVKNKLKNVIDCEKNVDYTMNCLKNAKNGQIFYQMKFNVPDKFYDEMQIDNIKLGAFVPDFIEVKERNSKKEIMIYDAKASKSTHISHQFQVASYAFLLEFIVKKINGLFISNTGGIYLPSSKSKTTFQLENFRLDFFLPEVNEFFRKKLPKIINAESPPWHYNSRCRTCDFVNVCRKDAKGTISMIPYLSLAEAENLKTFISDGKSDDDIEDIAKVIKKLEIGSENFSSSEKDINRRIKHIVKYDKRLEKRSPYLKAKETNQAQV
;
A
#
# COMPACT_ATOMS: atom_id res chain seq x y z
N MET A 1 2.57 -7.94 -29.45
CA MET A 1 2.07 -8.98 -28.53
C MET A 1 2.01 -8.35 -27.14
N MET A 2 0.82 -8.06 -26.58
CA MET A 2 0.73 -7.50 -25.22
C MET A 2 1.22 -8.55 -24.22
N GLN A 3 2.29 -8.26 -23.49
CA GLN A 3 2.76 -9.11 -22.38
C GLN A 3 1.61 -9.32 -21.40
N LYS A 4 1.33 -10.58 -21.05
CA LYS A 4 0.30 -10.92 -20.05
C LYS A 4 0.77 -10.46 -18.68
N LYS A 5 0.34 -9.27 -18.26
CA LYS A 5 0.59 -8.73 -16.91
C LYS A 5 0.04 -9.69 -15.84
N LYS A 6 0.80 -9.87 -14.76
CA LYS A 6 0.38 -10.67 -13.61
C LYS A 6 -0.87 -10.07 -12.97
N PRO A 7 -1.87 -10.88 -12.56
CA PRO A 7 -3.02 -10.37 -11.83
C PRO A 7 -2.63 -9.74 -10.50
N LEU A 8 -3.17 -8.56 -10.20
CA LEU A 8 -2.93 -7.82 -8.96
C LEU A 8 -3.73 -8.43 -7.80
N VAL A 9 -3.09 -8.69 -6.66
CA VAL A 9 -3.80 -9.21 -5.47
C VAL A 9 -4.09 -8.11 -4.46
N ILE A 10 -5.21 -8.24 -3.74
CA ILE A 10 -5.70 -7.22 -2.80
C ILE A 10 -4.72 -6.94 -1.66
N SER A 11 -4.02 -7.96 -1.18
CA SER A 11 -2.99 -7.83 -0.13
C SER A 11 -1.76 -7.05 -0.60
N GLU A 12 -1.43 -7.07 -1.90
CA GLU A 12 -0.39 -6.22 -2.49
C GLU A 12 -0.94 -4.79 -2.65
N LEU A 13 -2.14 -4.64 -3.22
CA LEU A 13 -2.77 -3.33 -3.42
C LEU A 13 -2.99 -2.57 -2.11
N SER A 14 -3.31 -3.25 -1.01
CA SER A 14 -3.50 -2.60 0.28
C SER A 14 -2.24 -1.92 0.82
N GLN A 15 -1.06 -2.38 0.40
CA GLN A 15 0.22 -1.74 0.75
C GLN A 15 0.36 -0.35 0.12
N TYR A 16 -0.43 -0.02 -0.91
CA TYR A 16 -0.56 1.35 -1.40
C TYR A 16 -0.86 2.33 -0.26
N TYR A 17 -1.79 2.00 0.65
CA TYR A 17 -2.15 2.87 1.78
C TYR A 17 -1.08 2.90 2.88
N PHE A 18 -0.16 1.94 2.89
CA PHE A 18 0.99 1.98 3.79
C PHE A 18 2.09 2.87 3.21
N TYR A 19 2.45 2.66 1.94
CA TYR A 19 3.55 3.39 1.29
C TYR A 19 3.16 4.76 0.75
N ASN A 20 1.87 4.96 0.45
CA ASN A 20 1.30 6.10 -0.28
C ASN A 20 2.11 6.38 -1.56
N CYS A 21 2.16 5.42 -2.49
CA CYS A 21 3.10 5.45 -3.61
C CYS A 21 2.50 4.83 -4.88
N ASP A 22 2.28 5.63 -5.91
CA ASP A 22 1.72 5.17 -7.20
C ASP A 22 2.72 4.28 -7.95
N LYS A 23 4.02 4.60 -7.88
CA LYS A 23 5.08 3.77 -8.48
C LYS A 23 5.12 2.35 -7.90
N PHE A 24 4.77 2.16 -6.64
CA PHE A 24 4.66 0.81 -6.07
C PHE A 24 3.60 -0.02 -6.80
N VAL A 25 2.42 0.55 -7.05
CA VAL A 25 1.32 -0.13 -7.77
C VAL A 25 1.71 -0.43 -9.22
N ARG A 26 2.43 0.50 -9.88
CA ARG A 26 2.97 0.26 -11.23
C ARG A 26 3.95 -0.91 -11.24
N LEU A 27 4.90 -0.94 -10.29
CA LEU A 27 5.93 -1.97 -10.20
C LEU A 27 5.36 -3.36 -9.88
N ILE A 28 4.31 -3.48 -9.04
CA ILE A 28 3.65 -4.78 -8.83
C ILE A 28 2.88 -5.23 -10.08
N SER A 29 2.33 -4.30 -10.87
CA SER A 29 1.62 -4.62 -12.11
C SER A 29 2.55 -5.06 -13.24
N ASP A 30 3.80 -4.58 -13.24
CA ASP A 30 4.81 -4.92 -14.25
C ASP A 30 5.67 -6.13 -13.87
N LYS A 31 5.44 -6.74 -12.69
CA LYS A 31 6.07 -8.02 -12.34
C LYS A 31 5.56 -9.11 -13.29
N ASP A 32 6.35 -9.44 -14.30
CA ASP A 32 6.13 -10.63 -15.13
C ASP A 32 6.25 -11.91 -14.28
N ASN A 33 5.45 -12.94 -14.62
CA ASN A 33 5.46 -14.26 -13.98
C ASN A 33 6.79 -15.04 -14.15
N GLY A 34 7.80 -14.49 -14.83
CA GLY A 34 9.04 -15.20 -15.17
C GLY A 34 10.32 -14.36 -15.08
N ASN A 35 10.25 -13.07 -14.78
CA ASN A 35 11.43 -12.24 -14.55
C ASN A 35 11.44 -11.85 -13.08
N GLU A 36 12.19 -12.59 -12.26
CA GLU A 36 12.93 -11.93 -11.19
C GLU A 36 13.60 -10.74 -11.86
N ILE A 37 13.14 -9.51 -11.55
CA ILE A 37 13.83 -8.29 -11.94
C ILE A 37 15.31 -8.58 -11.73
N GLN A 38 16.09 -8.63 -12.81
CA GLN A 38 17.50 -8.98 -12.78
C GLN A 38 18.17 -8.02 -11.80
N ASN A 39 18.26 -8.49 -10.57
CA ASN A 39 18.77 -7.76 -9.44
C ASN A 39 20.27 -7.87 -9.60
N ASN A 40 20.86 -7.04 -10.46
CA ASN A 40 22.31 -7.01 -10.67
C ASN A 40 23.01 -7.04 -9.31
N ASN A 41 23.89 -8.03 -9.19
CA ASN A 41 24.60 -8.40 -7.98
C ASN A 41 25.67 -7.36 -7.68
N ASN A 42 25.42 -6.51 -6.67
CA ASN A 42 26.47 -5.90 -5.89
C ASN A 42 26.17 -6.13 -4.41
N GLY A 43 27.06 -6.90 -3.77
CA GLY A 43 26.92 -7.47 -2.43
C GLY A 43 27.17 -6.46 -1.34
N GLY A 44 26.41 -6.57 -0.25
CA GLY A 44 26.58 -5.78 0.97
C GLY A 44 25.26 -5.63 1.73
N THR A 45 24.21 -5.13 1.06
CA THR A 45 22.93 -4.78 1.70
C THR A 45 21.76 -5.72 1.40
N LYS A 46 21.86 -6.59 0.36
CA LYS A 46 20.79 -7.52 -0.04
C LYS A 46 20.44 -8.57 1.02
N LYS A 47 21.42 -9.09 1.77
CA LYS A 47 21.18 -10.14 2.78
C LYS A 47 20.24 -9.64 3.88
N ASN A 48 20.44 -8.41 4.37
CA ASN A 48 19.68 -7.88 5.50
C ASN A 48 18.23 -7.52 5.15
N HIS A 49 17.94 -7.11 3.91
CA HIS A 49 16.59 -6.71 3.51
C HIS A 49 15.70 -7.93 3.25
N LYS A 50 16.26 -8.93 2.54
CA LYS A 50 15.58 -10.20 2.28
C LYS A 50 15.24 -10.93 3.59
N THR A 51 16.15 -10.92 4.57
CA THR A 51 15.91 -11.53 5.89
C THR A 51 14.86 -10.79 6.72
N ILE A 52 14.78 -9.46 6.65
CA ILE A 52 13.74 -8.69 7.35
C ILE A 52 12.35 -9.01 6.77
N ASN A 53 12.20 -8.99 5.45
CA ASN A 53 10.91 -9.27 4.81
C ASN A 53 10.48 -10.72 5.03
N GLU A 54 11.40 -11.68 4.96
CA GLU A 54 11.15 -13.08 5.32
C GLU A 54 10.72 -13.22 6.79
N ALA A 55 11.40 -12.56 7.73
CA ALA A 55 11.04 -12.58 9.14
C ALA A 55 9.66 -11.94 9.40
N MET A 56 9.33 -10.83 8.73
CA MET A 56 8.01 -10.20 8.81
C MET A 56 6.92 -11.11 8.26
N LYS A 57 7.17 -11.77 7.12
CA LYS A 57 6.23 -12.73 6.51
C LYS A 57 5.99 -13.93 7.42
N ASN A 58 7.06 -14.56 7.93
CA ASN A 58 6.95 -15.70 8.83
C ASN A 58 6.20 -15.33 10.12
N ARG A 59 6.51 -14.16 10.70
CA ARG A 59 5.78 -13.65 11.86
C ARG A 59 4.28 -13.45 11.56
N GLY A 60 3.93 -13.01 10.35
CA GLY A 60 2.54 -12.90 9.90
C GLY A 60 1.84 -14.26 9.87
N ILE A 61 2.44 -15.22 9.17
CA ILE A 61 1.93 -16.60 9.05
C ILE A 61 1.77 -17.25 10.43
N ASP A 62 2.78 -17.14 11.30
CA ASP A 62 2.74 -17.69 12.65
C ASP A 62 1.61 -17.07 13.49
N PHE A 63 1.38 -15.76 13.33
CA PHE A 63 0.34 -15.06 14.06
C PHE A 63 -1.05 -15.46 13.58
N GLU A 64 -1.26 -15.53 12.27
CA GLU A 64 -2.52 -15.97 11.66
C GLU A 64 -2.87 -17.40 12.10
N LEU A 65 -1.89 -18.31 12.09
CA LEU A 65 -2.09 -19.69 12.55
C LEU A 65 -2.43 -19.75 14.05
N LYS A 66 -1.84 -18.89 14.89
CA LYS A 66 -2.19 -18.77 16.32
C LYS A 66 -3.62 -18.28 16.51
N VAL A 67 -4.10 -17.37 15.67
CA VAL A 67 -5.50 -16.91 15.68
C VAL A 67 -6.41 -18.08 15.31
N LYS A 68 -6.17 -18.71 14.14
CA LYS A 68 -6.95 -19.86 13.65
C LYS A 68 -7.09 -20.96 14.70
N ASN A 69 -6.00 -21.38 15.32
CA ASN A 69 -5.97 -22.51 16.26
C ASN A 69 -6.74 -22.24 17.58
N LYS A 70 -7.07 -20.98 17.87
CA LYS A 70 -7.79 -20.58 19.08
C LYS A 70 -9.24 -20.20 18.82
N LEU A 71 -9.60 -19.91 17.57
CA LEU A 71 -10.99 -19.71 17.18
C LEU A 71 -11.74 -21.04 17.21
N LYS A 72 -13.04 -20.98 17.50
CA LYS A 72 -13.93 -22.14 17.50
C LYS A 72 -14.68 -22.20 16.16
N ASN A 73 -15.15 -23.39 15.78
CA ASN A 73 -15.97 -23.61 14.57
C ASN A 73 -15.29 -23.15 13.26
N VAL A 74 -13.98 -23.29 13.18
CA VAL A 74 -13.20 -22.94 11.99
C VAL A 74 -13.21 -24.10 10.99
N ILE A 75 -13.58 -23.80 9.75
CA ILE A 75 -13.41 -24.68 8.59
C ILE A 75 -12.23 -24.18 7.76
N ASP A 76 -11.24 -25.04 7.57
CA ASP A 76 -10.07 -24.74 6.75
C ASP A 76 -10.38 -24.94 5.25
N CYS A 77 -10.38 -23.85 4.49
CA CYS A 77 -10.68 -23.85 3.06
C CYS A 77 -9.43 -23.77 2.18
N GLU A 78 -8.22 -23.70 2.74
CA GLU A 78 -6.96 -23.49 1.99
C GLU A 78 -6.75 -24.57 0.91
N LYS A 79 -7.17 -25.81 1.20
CA LYS A 79 -6.99 -26.98 0.33
C LYS A 79 -8.24 -27.41 -0.46
N ASN A 80 -9.40 -26.79 -0.23
CA ASN A 80 -10.69 -27.21 -0.81
C ASN A 80 -11.40 -26.03 -1.48
N VAL A 81 -11.05 -25.75 -2.74
CA VAL A 81 -11.52 -24.56 -3.49
C VAL A 81 -12.88 -24.79 -4.16
N ASP A 82 -13.25 -26.04 -4.44
CA ASP A 82 -14.32 -26.33 -5.41
C ASP A 82 -15.76 -26.15 -4.88
N TYR A 83 -15.96 -25.71 -3.64
CA TYR A 83 -17.30 -25.64 -3.04
C TYR A 83 -17.62 -24.38 -2.23
N THR A 84 -16.83 -23.31 -2.40
CA THR A 84 -16.94 -22.03 -1.67
C THR A 84 -18.39 -21.51 -1.57
N MET A 85 -19.14 -21.50 -2.67
CA MET A 85 -20.52 -21.01 -2.68
C MET A 85 -21.49 -21.86 -1.88
N ASN A 86 -21.33 -23.19 -1.93
CA ASN A 86 -22.20 -24.09 -1.18
C ASN A 86 -21.86 -24.08 0.32
N CYS A 87 -20.58 -23.91 0.67
CA CYS A 87 -20.14 -23.68 2.03
C CYS A 87 -20.83 -22.45 2.64
N LEU A 88 -20.84 -21.31 1.94
CA LEU A 88 -21.52 -20.09 2.42
C LEU A 88 -23.03 -20.28 2.56
N LYS A 89 -23.68 -20.91 1.56
CA LYS A 89 -25.14 -21.19 1.60
C LYS A 89 -25.54 -22.01 2.83
N ASN A 90 -24.77 -23.05 3.13
CA ASN A 90 -25.06 -24.00 4.21
C ASN A 90 -24.36 -23.66 5.53
N ALA A 91 -23.68 -22.52 5.60
CA ALA A 91 -22.96 -22.10 6.80
C ALA A 91 -23.90 -21.99 8.01
N LYS A 92 -23.46 -22.48 9.16
CA LYS A 92 -24.19 -22.36 10.43
C LYS A 92 -23.85 -21.05 11.12
N ASN A 93 -24.72 -20.59 12.02
CA ASN A 93 -24.44 -19.45 12.88
C ASN A 93 -23.16 -19.69 13.71
N GLY A 94 -22.27 -18.70 13.75
CA GLY A 94 -20.98 -18.74 14.43
C GLY A 94 -19.92 -19.60 13.73
N GLN A 95 -20.15 -20.04 12.49
CA GLN A 95 -19.17 -20.77 11.70
C GLN A 95 -18.16 -19.81 11.07
N ILE A 96 -16.87 -20.18 11.09
CA ILE A 96 -15.78 -19.38 10.56
C ILE A 96 -15.12 -20.15 9.42
N PHE A 97 -14.94 -19.54 8.26
CA PHE A 97 -14.16 -20.09 7.15
C PHE A 97 -12.79 -19.43 7.13
N TYR A 98 -11.74 -20.25 7.12
CA TYR A 98 -10.35 -19.81 7.08
C TYR A 98 -9.77 -19.97 5.68
N GLN A 99 -9.07 -18.95 5.18
CA GLN A 99 -8.41 -18.95 3.87
C GLN A 99 -9.34 -19.34 2.71
N MET A 100 -10.57 -18.80 2.73
CA MET A 100 -11.57 -19.09 1.71
C MET A 100 -11.31 -18.28 0.44
N LYS A 101 -11.10 -18.97 -0.69
CA LYS A 101 -10.68 -18.35 -1.94
C LYS A 101 -11.86 -18.00 -2.86
N PHE A 102 -11.81 -16.80 -3.43
CA PHE A 102 -12.81 -16.29 -4.37
C PHE A 102 -12.15 -15.73 -5.64
N ASN A 103 -12.78 -15.96 -6.78
CA ASN A 103 -12.43 -15.26 -8.02
C ASN A 103 -13.20 -13.95 -8.10
N VAL A 104 -12.56 -12.92 -8.66
CA VAL A 104 -13.22 -11.64 -8.91
C VAL A 104 -14.25 -11.81 -10.04
N PRO A 105 -15.55 -11.54 -9.81
CA PRO A 105 -16.58 -11.73 -10.85
C PRO A 105 -16.44 -10.77 -12.02
N ASP A 106 -16.80 -11.18 -13.24
CA ASP A 106 -16.76 -10.31 -14.44
C ASP A 106 -17.57 -9.02 -14.25
N LYS A 107 -18.73 -9.12 -13.58
CA LYS A 107 -19.58 -7.97 -13.22
C LYS A 107 -18.85 -6.87 -12.45
N PHE A 108 -17.81 -7.18 -11.69
CA PHE A 108 -16.99 -6.15 -11.05
C PHE A 108 -16.24 -5.31 -12.10
N TYR A 109 -15.63 -5.95 -13.10
CA TYR A 109 -14.90 -5.25 -14.14
C TYR A 109 -15.85 -4.39 -14.98
N ASP A 110 -17.02 -4.91 -15.31
CA ASP A 110 -18.07 -4.17 -16.03
C ASP A 110 -18.53 -2.93 -15.25
N GLU A 111 -18.88 -3.09 -13.96
CA GLU A 111 -19.35 -1.99 -13.13
C GLU A 111 -18.26 -0.94 -12.87
N MET A 112 -17.00 -1.37 -12.73
CA MET A 112 -15.86 -0.47 -12.49
C MET A 112 -15.27 0.13 -13.77
N GLN A 113 -15.65 -0.35 -14.96
CA GLN A 113 -15.11 0.05 -16.26
C GLN A 113 -13.59 -0.19 -16.35
N ILE A 114 -13.16 -1.40 -15.99
CA ILE A 114 -11.75 -1.79 -15.93
C ILE A 114 -11.47 -2.89 -16.96
N ASP A 115 -10.80 -2.52 -18.07
CA ASP A 115 -10.58 -3.44 -19.20
C ASP A 115 -9.16 -4.02 -19.25
N ASN A 116 -8.16 -3.28 -18.77
CA ASN A 116 -6.74 -3.59 -18.93
C ASN A 116 -6.03 -4.01 -17.63
N ILE A 117 -6.78 -4.14 -16.54
CA ILE A 117 -6.29 -4.63 -15.25
C ILE A 117 -7.03 -5.92 -14.92
N LYS A 118 -6.28 -6.94 -14.49
CA LYS A 118 -6.86 -8.16 -13.93
C LYS A 118 -6.48 -8.26 -12.46
N LEU A 119 -7.47 -8.49 -11.62
CA LEU A 119 -7.30 -8.83 -10.22
C LEU A 119 -7.16 -10.35 -10.08
N GLY A 120 -6.22 -10.77 -9.24
CA GLY A 120 -6.09 -12.16 -8.84
C GLY A 120 -7.24 -12.59 -7.94
N ALA A 121 -7.32 -13.90 -7.70
CA ALA A 121 -8.23 -14.41 -6.66
C ALA A 121 -7.92 -13.75 -5.31
N PHE A 122 -8.97 -13.44 -4.56
CA PHE A 122 -8.85 -12.85 -3.23
C PHE A 122 -9.16 -13.89 -2.16
N VAL A 123 -8.43 -13.81 -1.06
CA VAL A 123 -8.49 -14.77 0.04
C VAL A 123 -8.51 -13.98 1.35
N PRO A 124 -9.70 -13.73 1.93
CA PRO A 124 -9.79 -13.22 3.28
C PRO A 124 -9.29 -14.28 4.27
N ASP A 125 -8.56 -13.86 5.31
CA ASP A 125 -8.03 -14.80 6.28
C ASP A 125 -9.17 -15.52 7.01
N PHE A 126 -10.21 -14.78 7.40
CA PHE A 126 -11.39 -15.33 8.06
C PHE A 126 -12.70 -14.72 7.57
N ILE A 127 -13.72 -15.56 7.42
CA ILE A 127 -15.11 -15.16 7.18
C ILE A 127 -15.98 -15.79 8.26
N GLU A 128 -16.60 -14.99 9.11
CA GLU A 128 -17.54 -15.48 10.13
C GLU A 128 -18.98 -15.25 9.66
N VAL A 129 -19.82 -16.28 9.82
CA VAL A 129 -21.25 -16.21 9.53
C VAL A 129 -22.04 -16.04 10.80
N LYS A 130 -22.77 -14.95 10.93
CA LYS A 130 -23.68 -14.68 12.05
C LYS A 130 -25.12 -14.66 11.57
N GLU A 131 -26.03 -15.17 12.38
CA GLU A 131 -27.46 -15.08 12.07
C GLU A 131 -28.06 -13.81 12.69
N ARG A 132 -28.77 -13.04 11.88
CA ARG A 132 -29.45 -11.80 12.26
C ARG A 132 -30.76 -11.67 11.50
N ASN A 133 -31.88 -11.62 12.23
CA ASN A 133 -33.24 -11.50 11.67
C ASN A 133 -33.52 -12.56 10.58
N SER A 134 -33.20 -13.83 10.87
CA SER A 134 -33.36 -14.97 9.95
C SER A 134 -32.58 -14.86 8.63
N LYS A 135 -31.59 -13.95 8.57
CA LYS A 135 -30.62 -13.81 7.49
C LYS A 135 -29.21 -14.05 8.03
N LYS A 136 -28.30 -14.47 7.16
CA LYS A 136 -26.89 -14.70 7.49
C LYS A 136 -26.08 -13.45 7.14
N GLU A 137 -25.56 -12.81 8.17
CA GLU A 137 -24.61 -11.71 8.10
C GLU A 137 -23.18 -12.26 7.96
N ILE A 138 -22.45 -11.79 6.96
CA ILE A 138 -21.08 -12.19 6.67
C ILE A 138 -20.12 -11.13 7.23
N MET A 139 -19.36 -11.49 8.24
CA MET A 139 -18.28 -10.69 8.83
C MET A 139 -16.95 -11.12 8.21
N ILE A 140 -16.10 -10.16 7.87
CA ILE A 140 -14.78 -10.42 7.28
C ILE A 140 -13.70 -9.96 8.26
N TYR A 141 -12.74 -10.84 8.50
CA TYR A 141 -11.58 -10.54 9.32
C TYR A 141 -10.26 -10.88 8.65
N ASP A 142 -9.22 -10.20 9.12
CA ASP A 142 -7.85 -10.36 8.68
C ASP A 142 -6.94 -10.39 9.93
N ALA A 143 -5.86 -11.16 9.90
CA ALA A 143 -4.92 -11.30 11.01
C ALA A 143 -3.62 -10.57 10.71
N LYS A 144 -3.26 -9.61 11.57
CA LYS A 144 -2.05 -8.81 11.41
C LYS A 144 -1.19 -8.88 12.66
N ALA A 145 0.08 -9.25 12.48
CA ALA A 145 1.04 -9.33 13.57
C ALA A 145 1.56 -7.95 14.05
N SER A 146 1.02 -6.86 13.52
CA SER A 146 1.30 -5.47 13.92
C SER A 146 0.72 -5.18 15.30
N LYS A 147 1.24 -4.17 16.00
CA LYS A 147 0.77 -3.81 17.35
C LYS A 147 -0.60 -3.11 17.36
N SER A 148 -1.00 -2.55 16.22
CA SER A 148 -2.22 -1.76 16.06
C SER A 148 -2.82 -1.98 14.67
N THR A 149 -4.08 -1.57 14.50
CA THR A 149 -4.71 -1.44 13.18
C THR A 149 -4.05 -0.33 12.37
N HIS A 150 -3.92 -0.55 11.06
CA HIS A 150 -3.45 0.44 10.09
C HIS A 150 -4.48 0.58 8.97
N ILE A 151 -4.48 1.74 8.28
CA ILE A 151 -5.38 2.02 7.15
C ILE A 151 -5.25 0.95 6.06
N SER A 152 -4.04 0.46 5.78
CA SER A 152 -3.83 -0.64 4.82
C SER A 152 -4.57 -1.92 5.21
N HIS A 153 -4.62 -2.26 6.50
CA HIS A 153 -5.35 -3.44 6.97
C HIS A 153 -6.87 -3.26 6.79
N GLN A 154 -7.38 -2.08 7.14
CA GLN A 154 -8.80 -1.76 7.01
C GLN A 154 -9.22 -1.72 5.53
N PHE A 155 -8.39 -1.14 4.66
CA PHE A 155 -8.60 -1.14 3.22
C PHE A 155 -8.61 -2.56 2.64
N GLN A 156 -7.73 -3.45 3.12
CA GLN A 156 -7.70 -4.84 2.69
C GLN A 156 -9.03 -5.55 3.00
N VAL A 157 -9.48 -5.49 4.27
CA VAL A 157 -10.75 -6.07 4.71
C VAL A 157 -11.95 -5.44 3.99
N ALA A 158 -11.96 -4.11 3.81
CA ALA A 158 -13.01 -3.42 3.08
C ALA A 158 -13.03 -3.77 1.60
N SER A 159 -11.87 -4.00 0.98
CA SER A 159 -11.77 -4.48 -0.41
C SER A 159 -12.32 -5.89 -0.56
N TYR A 160 -12.04 -6.78 0.42
CA TYR A 160 -12.66 -8.10 0.44
C TYR A 160 -14.18 -8.02 0.58
N ALA A 161 -14.70 -7.18 1.49
CA ALA A 161 -16.13 -6.95 1.64
C ALA A 161 -16.78 -6.44 0.34
N PHE A 162 -16.16 -5.44 -0.27
CA PHE A 162 -16.61 -4.84 -1.53
C PHE A 162 -16.69 -5.87 -2.66
N LEU A 163 -15.65 -6.69 -2.84
CA LEU A 163 -15.62 -7.72 -3.88
C LEU A 163 -16.57 -8.88 -3.58
N LEU A 164 -16.65 -9.31 -2.32
CA LEU A 164 -17.50 -10.41 -1.90
C LEU A 164 -18.99 -10.06 -2.04
N GLU A 165 -19.37 -8.79 -1.94
CA GLU A 165 -20.75 -8.33 -2.19
C GLU A 165 -21.24 -8.70 -3.60
N PHE A 166 -20.37 -8.66 -4.63
CA PHE A 166 -20.72 -9.09 -6.00
C PHE A 166 -21.11 -10.57 -6.11
N ILE A 167 -20.66 -11.36 -5.14
CA ILE A 167 -20.88 -12.81 -5.05
C ILE A 167 -22.07 -13.09 -4.12
N VAL A 168 -22.06 -12.50 -2.92
CA VAL A 168 -23.05 -12.73 -1.86
C VAL A 168 -24.44 -12.22 -2.26
N LYS A 169 -24.54 -11.11 -3.01
CA LYS A 169 -25.84 -10.59 -3.48
C LYS A 169 -26.64 -11.57 -4.35
N LYS A 170 -25.99 -12.62 -4.87
CA LYS A 170 -26.62 -13.70 -5.66
C LYS A 170 -27.14 -14.85 -4.79
N ILE A 171 -26.88 -14.84 -3.49
CA ILE A 171 -27.30 -15.87 -2.54
C ILE A 171 -28.41 -15.30 -1.67
N ASN A 172 -29.63 -15.83 -1.81
CA ASN A 172 -30.75 -15.39 -0.98
C ASN A 172 -30.48 -15.61 0.51
N GLY A 173 -30.82 -14.61 1.32
CA GLY A 173 -30.67 -14.67 2.77
C GLY A 173 -29.26 -14.41 3.30
N LEU A 174 -28.27 -14.09 2.45
CA LEU A 174 -26.94 -13.65 2.89
C LEU A 174 -26.73 -12.16 2.60
N PHE A 175 -25.98 -11.47 3.46
CA PHE A 175 -25.56 -10.09 3.24
C PHE A 175 -24.22 -9.82 3.93
N ILE A 176 -23.44 -8.89 3.41
CA ILE A 176 -22.18 -8.46 4.03
C ILE A 176 -22.49 -7.54 5.22
N SER A 177 -21.84 -7.78 6.36
CA SER A 177 -21.95 -6.88 7.51
C SER A 177 -21.43 -5.49 7.18
N ASN A 178 -21.93 -4.47 7.87
CA ASN A 178 -21.31 -3.14 7.83
C ASN A 178 -20.06 -3.03 8.72
N THR A 179 -19.69 -4.10 9.42
CA THR A 179 -18.57 -4.15 10.34
C THR A 179 -17.59 -5.23 9.88
N GLY A 180 -16.30 -4.89 9.85
CA GLY A 180 -15.21 -5.82 9.67
C GLY A 180 -14.30 -5.78 10.89
N GLY A 181 -13.24 -6.58 10.90
CA GLY A 181 -12.30 -6.53 12.02
C GLY A 181 -10.93 -7.10 11.71
N ILE A 182 -9.98 -6.79 12.58
CA ILE A 182 -8.59 -7.20 12.45
C ILE A 182 -8.18 -7.87 13.76
N TYR A 183 -7.69 -9.10 13.66
CA TYR A 183 -7.04 -9.76 14.78
C TYR A 183 -5.63 -9.21 14.93
N LEU A 184 -5.28 -8.79 16.15
CA LEU A 184 -3.98 -8.24 16.51
C LEU A 184 -3.42 -8.95 17.75
N PRO A 185 -2.10 -9.04 17.92
CA PRO A 185 -1.48 -9.47 19.16
C PRO A 185 -2.04 -8.68 20.35
N SER A 186 -2.47 -9.39 21.39
CA SER A 186 -2.94 -8.73 22.61
C SER A 186 -1.78 -8.39 23.52
N SER A 187 -1.84 -7.21 24.14
CA SER A 187 -0.92 -6.82 25.21
C SER A 187 -1.32 -7.39 26.58
N LYS A 188 -2.51 -8.00 26.69
CA LYS A 188 -3.05 -8.54 27.95
C LYS A 188 -2.65 -10.00 28.14
N SER A 189 -2.05 -10.33 29.29
CA SER A 189 -1.48 -11.66 29.59
C SER A 189 -2.44 -12.85 29.44
N LYS A 190 -3.76 -12.64 29.58
CA LYS A 190 -4.78 -13.71 29.53
C LYS A 190 -5.27 -14.05 28.12
N THR A 191 -4.89 -13.28 27.10
CA THR A 191 -5.39 -13.44 25.72
C THR A 191 -4.24 -13.35 24.74
N THR A 192 -4.22 -14.21 23.71
CA THR A 192 -3.13 -14.19 22.71
C THR A 192 -3.34 -13.13 21.63
N PHE A 193 -4.58 -12.81 21.33
CA PHE A 193 -4.96 -11.77 20.39
C PHE A 193 -6.20 -11.02 20.87
N GLN A 194 -6.42 -9.86 20.29
CA GLN A 194 -7.62 -9.06 20.41
C GLN A 194 -8.21 -8.82 19.02
N LEU A 195 -9.53 -8.65 18.95
CA LEU A 195 -10.23 -8.27 17.71
C LEU A 195 -10.54 -6.78 17.77
N GLU A 196 -10.00 -6.01 16.83
CA GLU A 196 -10.37 -4.61 16.63
C GLU A 196 -11.39 -4.53 15.49
N ASN A 197 -12.63 -4.17 15.84
CA ASN A 197 -13.70 -3.99 14.87
C ASN A 197 -13.71 -2.56 14.33
N PHE A 198 -14.11 -2.40 13.08
CA PHE A 198 -14.30 -1.10 12.45
C PHE A 198 -15.46 -1.11 11.46
N ARG A 199 -15.97 0.08 11.17
CA ARG A 199 -17.10 0.31 10.27
C ARG A 199 -16.63 0.35 8.82
N LEU A 200 -17.18 -0.54 7.99
CA LEU A 200 -16.80 -0.69 6.59
C LEU A 200 -17.31 0.46 5.74
N ASP A 201 -18.46 1.03 6.08
CA ASP A 201 -19.08 2.16 5.37
C ASP A 201 -18.20 3.42 5.29
N PHE A 202 -17.22 3.57 6.19
CA PHE A 202 -16.23 4.64 6.09
C PHE A 202 -15.12 4.37 5.06
N PHE A 203 -14.91 3.12 4.67
CA PHE A 203 -13.87 2.70 3.72
C PHE A 203 -14.43 2.31 2.36
N LEU A 204 -15.67 1.83 2.27
CA LEU A 204 -16.29 1.42 1.00
C LEU A 204 -16.28 2.53 -0.08
N PRO A 205 -16.52 3.83 0.24
CA PRO A 205 -16.39 4.89 -0.76
C PRO A 205 -14.97 5.01 -1.33
N GLU A 206 -13.96 4.97 -0.47
CA GLU A 206 -12.55 5.03 -0.86
C GLU A 206 -12.12 3.78 -1.65
N VAL A 207 -12.60 2.59 -1.27
CA VAL A 207 -12.38 1.35 -2.03
C VAL A 207 -12.98 1.44 -3.44
N ASN A 208 -14.22 1.92 -3.55
CA ASN A 208 -14.87 2.13 -4.84
C ASN A 208 -14.13 3.18 -5.69
N GLU A 209 -13.72 4.31 -5.11
CA GLU A 209 -12.93 5.32 -5.80
C GLU A 209 -11.57 4.77 -6.24
N PHE A 210 -10.92 3.97 -5.39
CA PHE A 210 -9.64 3.35 -5.70
C PHE A 210 -9.75 2.47 -6.93
N PHE A 211 -10.68 1.52 -6.96
CA PHE A 211 -10.84 0.62 -8.11
C PHE A 211 -11.33 1.35 -9.37
N ARG A 212 -12.32 2.24 -9.24
CA ARG A 212 -12.92 2.91 -10.39
C ARG A 212 -12.01 3.97 -11.02
N LYS A 213 -11.21 4.68 -10.22
CA LYS A 213 -10.46 5.86 -10.67
C LYS A 213 -8.96 5.75 -10.42
N LYS A 214 -8.54 5.57 -9.16
CA LYS A 214 -7.11 5.68 -8.81
C LYS A 214 -6.28 4.58 -9.46
N LEU A 215 -6.71 3.33 -9.34
CA LEU A 215 -5.98 2.18 -9.88
C LEU A 215 -5.83 2.28 -11.41
N PRO A 216 -6.89 2.47 -12.23
CA PRO A 216 -6.74 2.71 -13.67
C PRO A 216 -5.81 3.88 -13.99
N LYS A 217 -5.95 5.01 -13.29
CA LYS A 217 -5.09 6.19 -13.49
C LYS A 217 -3.62 5.85 -13.25
N ILE A 218 -3.31 5.13 -12.18
CA ILE A 218 -1.92 4.76 -11.84
C ILE A 218 -1.34 3.78 -12.86
N ILE A 219 -2.12 2.78 -13.27
CA ILE A 219 -1.66 1.75 -14.22
C ILE A 219 -1.45 2.33 -15.63
N ASN A 220 -2.25 3.32 -16.02
CA ASN A 220 -2.18 3.97 -17.32
C ASN A 220 -1.21 5.16 -17.35
N ALA A 221 -0.70 5.61 -16.20
CA ALA A 221 0.29 6.67 -16.16
C ALA A 221 1.62 6.20 -16.77
N GLU A 222 2.16 7.01 -17.69
CA GLU A 222 3.48 6.77 -18.29
C GLU A 222 4.59 6.87 -17.23
N SER A 223 4.51 7.89 -16.38
CA SER A 223 5.39 8.09 -15.22
C SER A 223 4.56 8.43 -13.98
N PRO A 224 4.29 7.45 -13.09
CA PRO A 224 3.50 7.70 -11.88
C PRO A 224 4.29 8.56 -10.88
N PRO A 225 3.63 9.50 -10.17
CA PRO A 225 4.30 10.33 -9.18
C PRO A 225 4.83 9.47 -8.03
N TRP A 226 6.04 9.75 -7.58
CA TRP A 226 6.67 9.04 -6.48
C TRP A 226 7.78 9.87 -5.84
N HIS A 227 8.10 9.54 -4.59
CA HIS A 227 9.22 10.12 -3.85
C HIS A 227 9.76 9.09 -2.87
N TYR A 228 11.09 9.00 -2.75
CA TYR A 228 11.72 8.08 -1.81
C TYR A 228 11.60 8.62 -0.38
N ASN A 229 10.97 7.86 0.50
CA ASN A 229 10.72 8.28 1.88
C ASN A 229 11.09 7.17 2.89
N SER A 230 10.96 7.46 4.19
CA SER A 230 11.33 6.53 5.26
C SER A 230 10.54 5.22 5.26
N ARG A 231 9.32 5.20 4.71
CA ARG A 231 8.50 3.99 4.58
C ARG A 231 9.01 3.06 3.50
N CYS A 232 9.78 3.55 2.52
CA CYS A 232 10.37 2.72 1.48
C CYS A 232 11.32 1.65 2.03
N ARG A 233 11.85 1.81 3.25
CA ARG A 233 12.81 0.87 3.84
C ARG A 233 12.32 -0.56 3.92
N THR A 234 11.01 -0.82 4.01
CA THR A 234 10.45 -2.19 4.02
C THR A 234 9.82 -2.60 2.69
N CYS A 235 9.87 -1.74 1.67
CA CYS A 235 9.30 -2.03 0.35
C CYS A 235 10.20 -2.99 -0.44
N ASP A 236 9.61 -3.99 -1.08
CA ASP A 236 10.32 -4.95 -1.94
C ASP A 236 11.08 -4.28 -3.09
N PHE A 237 10.61 -3.10 -3.52
CA PHE A 237 11.19 -2.34 -4.63
C PHE A 237 12.14 -1.23 -4.19
N VAL A 238 12.54 -1.20 -2.91
CA VAL A 238 13.41 -0.15 -2.37
C VAL A 238 14.68 0.04 -3.20
N ASN A 239 15.28 -1.06 -3.66
CA ASN A 239 16.53 -1.01 -4.42
C ASN A 239 16.34 -0.44 -5.83
N VAL A 240 15.20 -0.69 -6.46
CA VAL A 240 14.84 -0.07 -7.75
C VAL A 240 14.68 1.43 -7.54
N CYS A 241 13.88 1.82 -6.54
CA CYS A 241 13.64 3.23 -6.23
C CYS A 241 14.92 3.99 -5.81
N ARG A 242 15.87 3.34 -5.13
CA ARG A 242 17.17 3.95 -4.77
C ARG A 242 18.02 4.26 -6.01
N LYS A 243 18.01 3.39 -7.01
CA LYS A 243 18.71 3.61 -8.27
C LYS A 243 18.07 4.76 -9.03
N ASP A 244 16.74 4.73 -9.15
CA ASP A 244 15.99 5.75 -9.88
C ASP A 244 16.02 7.12 -9.19
N ALA A 245 16.21 7.15 -7.87
CA ALA A 245 16.34 8.39 -7.13
C ALA A 245 17.69 9.07 -7.36
N LYS A 246 18.75 8.34 -7.74
CA LYS A 246 20.13 8.85 -7.78
C LYS A 246 20.23 10.09 -8.67
N GLY A 247 20.77 11.18 -8.13
CA GLY A 247 20.92 12.47 -8.82
C GLY A 247 19.64 13.30 -8.89
N THR A 248 18.50 12.79 -8.39
CA THR A 248 17.23 13.51 -8.43
C THR A 248 16.86 14.10 -7.07
N ILE A 249 15.88 15.01 -7.05
CA ILE A 249 15.27 15.50 -5.80
C ILE A 249 14.71 14.38 -4.93
N SER A 250 14.40 13.22 -5.52
CA SER A 250 13.89 12.04 -4.81
C SER A 250 14.90 11.48 -3.80
N MET A 251 16.18 11.88 -3.86
CA MET A 251 17.16 11.51 -2.82
C MET A 251 16.96 12.27 -1.50
N ILE A 252 16.25 13.40 -1.50
CA ILE A 252 16.10 14.23 -0.30
C ILE A 252 15.21 13.51 0.69
N PRO A 253 15.75 13.09 1.85
CA PRO A 253 15.00 12.27 2.78
C PRO A 253 14.02 13.13 3.57
N TYR A 254 12.95 12.48 4.03
CA TYR A 254 11.89 13.09 4.84
C TYR A 254 11.05 14.15 4.14
N LEU A 255 11.08 14.24 2.80
CA LEU A 255 10.06 14.96 2.06
C LEU A 255 8.82 14.09 1.90
N SER A 256 7.65 14.67 2.14
CA SER A 256 6.38 14.15 1.66
C SER A 256 6.28 14.29 0.14
N LEU A 257 5.37 13.52 -0.48
CA LEU A 257 5.09 13.66 -1.91
C LEU A 257 4.69 15.09 -2.29
N ALA A 258 3.84 15.72 -1.49
CA ALA A 258 3.40 17.10 -1.73
C ALA A 258 4.58 18.10 -1.64
N GLU A 259 5.50 17.93 -0.68
CA GLU A 259 6.71 18.76 -0.59
C GLU A 259 7.64 18.53 -1.78
N ALA A 260 7.79 17.28 -2.23
CA ALA A 260 8.58 16.96 -3.41
C ALA A 260 7.96 17.57 -4.68
N GLU A 261 6.65 17.43 -4.90
CA GLU A 261 5.94 18.03 -6.04
C GLU A 261 6.06 19.56 -6.03
N ASN A 262 5.84 20.20 -4.88
CA ASN A 262 6.06 21.64 -4.73
C ASN A 262 7.50 22.00 -5.12
N LEU A 263 8.48 21.25 -4.64
CA LEU A 263 9.88 21.49 -4.98
C LEU A 263 10.15 21.37 -6.49
N LYS A 264 9.56 20.38 -7.19
CA LYS A 264 9.64 20.28 -8.66
C LYS A 264 9.08 21.51 -9.37
N THR A 265 7.92 22.00 -8.93
CA THR A 265 7.30 23.19 -9.53
C THR A 265 8.17 24.43 -9.40
N PHE A 266 8.96 24.56 -8.34
CA PHE A 266 9.87 25.70 -8.14
C PHE A 266 11.16 25.60 -8.95
N ILE A 267 11.58 24.40 -9.35
CA ILE A 267 12.82 24.17 -10.11
C ILE A 267 12.58 24.25 -11.62
N SER A 268 11.38 23.86 -12.07
CA SER A 268 11.03 23.73 -13.47
C SER A 268 10.79 25.09 -14.15
N ASP A 269 11.87 25.76 -14.56
CA ASP A 269 11.88 26.86 -15.55
C ASP A 269 11.92 26.29 -17.00
N GLY A 270 11.21 25.19 -17.26
CA GLY A 270 10.94 24.68 -18.61
C GLY A 270 11.97 23.74 -19.26
N LYS A 271 12.91 23.12 -18.53
CA LYS A 271 13.73 22.01 -19.08
C LYS A 271 13.84 20.84 -18.10
N SER A 272 13.76 19.65 -18.69
CA SER A 272 13.51 18.34 -18.11
C SER A 272 14.54 17.82 -17.10
N ASP A 273 14.01 16.94 -16.24
CA ASP A 273 14.60 16.10 -15.19
C ASP A 273 15.08 16.79 -13.91
N ASP A 274 14.44 16.40 -12.81
CA ASP A 274 14.51 16.96 -11.46
C ASP A 274 15.89 16.77 -10.81
N ASP A 275 16.95 17.38 -11.35
CA ASP A 275 18.32 17.26 -10.83
C ASP A 275 18.45 17.95 -9.46
N ILE A 276 19.06 17.26 -8.50
CA ILE A 276 19.36 17.81 -7.18
C ILE A 276 20.32 19.02 -7.26
N GLU A 277 21.11 19.13 -8.32
CA GLU A 277 21.98 20.28 -8.58
C GLU A 277 21.20 21.55 -8.96
N ASP A 278 20.02 21.42 -9.55
CA ASP A 278 19.20 22.58 -9.89
C ASP A 278 18.58 23.23 -8.65
N ILE A 279 18.32 22.44 -7.59
CA ILE A 279 18.01 22.99 -6.26
C ILE A 279 19.17 23.85 -5.75
N ALA A 280 20.43 23.48 -6.01
CA ALA A 280 21.57 24.25 -5.54
C ALA A 280 21.63 25.63 -6.20
N LYS A 281 21.31 25.69 -7.50
CA LYS A 281 21.24 26.94 -8.26
C LYS A 281 20.11 27.83 -7.73
N VAL A 282 18.93 27.24 -7.47
CA VAL A 282 17.82 27.97 -6.84
C VAL A 282 18.25 28.51 -5.49
N ILE A 283 18.74 27.67 -4.56
CA ILE A 283 19.20 28.11 -3.23
C ILE A 283 20.25 29.22 -3.32
N LYS A 284 21.25 29.10 -4.21
CA LYS A 284 22.25 30.17 -4.41
C LYS A 284 21.62 31.48 -4.89
N LYS A 285 20.69 31.44 -5.84
CA LYS A 285 19.92 32.64 -6.27
C LYS A 285 19.12 33.24 -5.11
N LEU A 286 18.54 32.41 -4.24
CA LEU A 286 17.79 32.84 -3.05
C LEU A 286 18.64 33.59 -2.02
N GLU A 287 19.96 33.38 -2.02
CA GLU A 287 20.87 34.07 -1.11
C GLU A 287 21.41 35.39 -1.67
N ILE A 288 21.53 35.49 -2.99
CA ILE A 288 22.16 36.64 -3.66
C ILE A 288 21.13 37.77 -3.90
N GLY A 289 19.83 37.46 -4.07
CA GLY A 289 18.80 38.44 -4.42
C GLY A 289 17.94 39.00 -3.27
N SER A 290 18.28 38.75 -1.99
CA SER A 290 17.31 38.86 -0.87
C SER A 290 16.66 40.23 -0.65
N GLU A 291 17.23 41.31 -1.18
CA GLU A 291 16.72 42.67 -0.98
C GLU A 291 15.70 43.13 -2.04
N ASN A 292 15.73 42.56 -3.26
CA ASN A 292 14.92 43.02 -4.41
C ASN A 292 13.68 42.15 -4.72
N PHE A 293 13.38 41.14 -3.91
CA PHE A 293 12.22 40.27 -4.14
C PHE A 293 10.90 40.90 -3.67
N SER A 294 9.85 40.67 -4.45
CA SER A 294 8.45 40.93 -4.07
C SER A 294 8.03 40.10 -2.85
N SER A 295 6.91 40.46 -2.22
CA SER A 295 6.38 39.74 -1.05
C SER A 295 6.05 38.28 -1.36
N SER A 296 5.46 38.00 -2.52
CA SER A 296 5.13 36.63 -2.97
C SER A 296 6.38 35.77 -3.19
N GLU A 297 7.44 36.34 -3.79
CA GLU A 297 8.72 35.66 -3.97
C GLU A 297 9.40 35.36 -2.63
N LYS A 298 9.36 36.29 -1.67
CA LYS A 298 9.89 36.08 -0.31
C LYS A 298 9.21 34.91 0.40
N ASP A 299 7.90 34.73 0.23
CA ASP A 299 7.16 33.62 0.83
C ASP A 299 7.46 32.28 0.16
N ILE A 300 7.60 32.25 -1.17
CA ILE A 300 8.09 31.07 -1.91
C ILE A 300 9.49 30.68 -1.42
N ASN A 301 10.37 31.65 -1.25
CA ASN A 301 11.76 31.43 -0.81
C ASN A 301 11.83 30.88 0.61
N ARG A 302 10.95 31.34 1.51
CA ARG A 302 10.81 30.77 2.87
C ARG A 302 10.33 29.32 2.81
N ARG A 303 9.36 29.01 1.96
CA ARG A 303 8.84 27.64 1.79
C ARG A 303 9.91 26.69 1.27
N ILE A 304 10.67 27.07 0.25
CA ILE A 304 11.78 26.24 -0.28
C ILE A 304 12.81 25.97 0.82
N LYS A 305 13.28 27.00 1.52
CA LYS A 305 14.26 26.85 2.63
C LYS A 305 13.74 25.94 3.74
N HIS A 306 12.45 26.01 4.05
CA HIS A 306 11.80 25.14 5.03
C HIS A 306 11.76 23.67 4.56
N ILE A 307 11.35 23.43 3.30
CA ILE A 307 11.25 22.10 2.69
C ILE A 307 12.61 21.40 2.66
N VAL A 308 13.65 22.07 2.14
CA VAL A 308 15.00 21.49 2.08
C VAL A 308 15.75 21.54 3.42
N LYS A 309 15.11 22.09 4.46
CA LYS A 309 15.68 22.35 5.79
C LYS A 309 17.07 22.98 5.67
N TYR A 310 17.16 24.02 4.86
CA TYR A 310 18.39 24.75 4.60
C TYR A 310 18.50 25.91 5.60
N ASP A 311 19.46 25.79 6.52
CA ASP A 311 19.84 26.83 7.47
C ASP A 311 21.36 27.02 7.41
N LYS A 312 21.81 28.25 7.12
CA LYS A 312 23.24 28.63 7.06
C LYS A 312 24.00 28.30 8.35
N ARG A 313 23.31 28.22 9.49
CA ARG A 313 23.91 27.88 10.79
C ARG A 313 23.99 26.38 11.05
N LEU A 314 23.31 25.57 10.23
CA LEU A 314 23.17 24.12 10.39
C LEU A 314 23.56 23.34 9.13
N GLU A 315 24.44 23.88 8.29
CA GLU A 315 24.87 23.27 7.01
C GLU A 315 25.16 21.76 7.11
N LYS A 316 25.79 21.32 8.21
CA LYS A 316 26.11 19.90 8.47
C LYS A 316 24.91 18.99 8.79
N ARG A 317 23.69 19.52 8.94
CA ARG A 317 22.47 18.79 9.31
C ARG A 317 21.37 18.83 8.26
N SER A 318 21.54 19.59 7.17
CA SER A 318 20.53 19.64 6.10
C SER A 318 20.45 18.29 5.36
N PRO A 319 19.27 17.66 5.31
CA PRO A 319 19.05 16.44 4.53
C PRO A 319 19.37 16.60 3.04
N TYR A 320 19.15 17.80 2.51
CA TYR A 320 19.47 18.17 1.14
C TYR A 320 20.99 18.21 0.90
N LEU A 321 21.76 18.91 1.74
CA LEU A 321 23.22 19.01 1.57
C LEU A 321 23.88 17.63 1.66
N LYS A 322 23.42 16.77 2.56
CA LYS A 322 23.87 15.39 2.65
C LYS A 322 23.54 14.57 1.39
N ALA A 323 22.33 14.72 0.84
CA ALA A 323 21.93 14.04 -0.39
C ALA A 323 22.79 14.49 -1.59
N LYS A 324 23.09 15.79 -1.67
CA LYS A 324 23.99 16.38 -2.67
C LYS A 324 25.42 15.84 -2.57
N GLU A 325 26.02 15.89 -1.37
CA GLU A 325 27.42 15.47 -1.17
C GLU A 325 27.63 13.98 -1.43
N THR A 326 26.67 13.14 -1.03
CA THR A 326 26.86 11.69 -1.04
C THR A 326 26.35 11.01 -2.31
N ASN A 327 25.42 11.62 -3.05
CA ASN A 327 24.69 10.98 -4.15
C ASN A 327 24.09 9.61 -3.77
N GLN A 328 23.80 9.41 -2.48
CA GLN A 328 23.26 8.16 -1.94
C GLN A 328 21.90 8.41 -1.31
N ALA A 329 20.89 7.68 -1.78
CA ALA A 329 19.62 7.56 -1.07
C ALA A 329 19.87 6.88 0.29
N GLN A 330 19.36 7.47 1.38
CA GLN A 330 19.62 6.97 2.74
C GLN A 330 19.19 5.50 2.93
N VAL A 331 19.92 4.79 3.80
CA VAL A 331 19.77 3.36 4.15
C VAL A 331 18.53 3.08 5.01
#